data_AF-A0AAV7Y0N5-F1
#
_entry.id   AF-A0AAV7Y0N5-F1
#
_cell.length_a   1.000
_cell.length_b   1.000
_cell.length_c   1.000
_cell.angle_alpha   90.00
_cell.angle_beta   90.00
_cell.angle_gamma   90.00
#
_symmetry.space_group_name_H-M   'P 1'
#
loop_
_entity.id
_entity.type
_entity.pdbx_description
1 polymer ?
#
loop_
_entity_poly.entity_id
_entity_poly.type
_entity_poly.pdbx_seq_one_letter_code
_entity_poly.pdbx_strand_id
1 'polypeptide(L)'
;MIYRKFLRRPTIIRDSYPEAEVWAVITEVDDDIGREYSLQLAEQGFNILMFSKDLNKANEVSDLVQTQHPKSETKVFEVDWKGDLDEILVWVKDELDPLNVRVLVNNATIRPDKPSMFHETPIEEDLDMINVNVNVVVRMTRLVLPYMLEKAGGYVINMSSFVMWKDLPYVSVYNSTKRFLANWSLCMNFEYRMRNVRTSYVLAFFSDFKFPYFLKLKWLMPTPQKYVKQTLAQLGTSYRIIPHWSHWFLHKFISQDLGIFNFLHKMWFKRTYGNKKNK
;
A
#
# COMPACT_ATOMS: atom_id res chain seq x y z
N MET A 1 7.58 -20.72 -10.61
CA MET A 1 6.93 -19.41 -10.29
C MET A 1 5.94 -19.51 -9.13
N ILE A 2 5.03 -20.49 -9.11
CA ILE A 2 4.05 -20.72 -8.02
C ILE A 2 4.76 -21.04 -6.69
N TYR A 3 5.76 -21.94 -6.70
CA TYR A 3 6.51 -22.30 -5.49
C TYR A 3 7.10 -21.08 -4.77
N ARG A 4 7.85 -20.24 -5.50
CA ARG A 4 8.48 -19.02 -4.93
C ARG A 4 7.47 -18.01 -4.37
N LYS A 5 6.21 -18.02 -4.85
CA LYS A 5 5.19 -17.03 -4.45
C LYS A 5 4.28 -17.52 -3.31
N PHE A 6 3.96 -18.82 -3.26
CA PHE A 6 2.90 -19.32 -2.39
C PHE A 6 3.27 -20.57 -1.57
N LEU A 7 4.33 -21.30 -1.91
CA LEU A 7 4.69 -22.57 -1.23
C LEU A 7 6.07 -22.52 -0.55
N ARG A 8 6.85 -21.46 -0.78
CA ARG A 8 8.14 -21.26 -0.12
C ARG A 8 7.91 -20.94 1.36
N ARG A 9 8.85 -21.34 2.21
CA ARG A 9 8.91 -20.84 3.59
C ARG A 9 8.89 -19.30 3.58
N PRO A 10 8.07 -18.66 4.43
CA PRO A 10 7.99 -17.21 4.54
C PRO A 10 9.37 -16.61 4.80
N THR A 11 9.64 -15.44 4.22
CA THR A 11 10.76 -14.62 4.69
C THR A 11 10.44 -14.11 6.08
N ILE A 12 11.27 -14.44 7.07
CA ILE A 12 11.28 -13.72 8.35
C ILE A 12 12.23 -12.55 8.17
N ILE A 13 11.70 -11.35 8.15
CA ILE A 13 12.47 -10.14 7.80
C ILE A 13 13.47 -9.82 8.91
N ARG A 14 13.07 -10.09 10.16
CA ARG A 14 13.86 -9.85 11.37
C ARG A 14 15.16 -10.66 11.43
N ASP A 15 15.24 -11.81 10.76
CA ASP A 15 16.46 -12.63 10.67
C ASP A 15 17.61 -11.89 9.98
N SER A 16 17.30 -10.85 9.18
CA SER A 16 18.32 -10.00 8.56
C SER A 16 18.95 -9.00 9.55
N TYR A 17 18.38 -8.84 10.75
CA TYR A 17 18.76 -7.81 11.73
C TYR A 17 18.84 -8.34 13.19
N PRO A 18 19.55 -9.45 13.48
CA PRO A 18 19.46 -10.17 14.76
C PRO A 18 19.71 -9.31 16.00
N GLU A 19 20.76 -8.47 15.99
CA GLU A 19 21.31 -7.77 17.15
C GLU A 19 20.74 -6.35 17.39
N ALA A 20 19.82 -5.88 16.54
CA ALA A 20 19.41 -4.48 16.54
C ALA A 20 17.95 -4.29 16.98
N GLU A 21 17.72 -3.27 17.82
CA GLU A 21 16.41 -2.65 17.92
C GLU A 21 16.09 -2.02 16.57
N VAL A 22 15.00 -2.44 15.95
CA VAL A 22 14.65 -2.08 14.57
C VAL A 22 13.18 -1.68 14.49
N TRP A 23 12.95 -0.64 13.69
CA TRP A 23 11.65 -0.01 13.57
C TRP A 23 11.04 -0.26 12.20
N ALA A 24 9.73 -0.49 12.19
CA ALA A 24 8.88 -0.46 11.01
C ALA A 24 8.01 0.79 11.06
N VAL A 25 8.00 1.54 9.97
CA VAL A 25 7.20 2.76 9.81
C VAL A 25 6.02 2.46 8.91
N ILE A 26 4.80 2.77 9.36
CA ILE A 26 3.57 2.61 8.57
C ILE A 26 2.90 3.98 8.47
N THR A 27 2.72 4.47 7.23
CA THR A 27 2.25 5.84 7.00
C THR A 27 0.74 6.02 7.25
N GLU A 28 -0.03 4.95 7.39
CA GLU A 28 -1.45 4.99 7.75
C GLU A 28 -1.85 3.67 8.40
N VAL A 29 -2.52 3.72 9.56
CA VAL A 29 -2.91 2.52 10.33
C VAL A 29 -4.40 2.48 10.69
N ASP A 30 -5.17 3.48 10.28
CA ASP A 30 -6.62 3.56 10.55
C ASP A 30 -7.45 2.54 9.75
N ASP A 31 -6.85 1.89 8.75
CA ASP A 31 -7.44 0.84 7.95
C ASP A 31 -6.99 -0.57 8.39
N ASP A 32 -7.75 -1.58 7.97
CA ASP A 32 -7.46 -2.98 8.34
C ASP A 32 -6.10 -3.47 7.83
N ILE A 33 -5.54 -2.85 6.79
CA ILE A 33 -4.28 -3.27 6.18
C ILE A 33 -3.09 -2.74 6.98
N GLY A 34 -3.09 -1.45 7.29
CA GLY A 34 -2.11 -0.80 8.14
C GLY A 34 -2.09 -1.43 9.52
N ARG A 35 -3.26 -1.67 10.13
CA ARG A 35 -3.41 -2.44 11.37
C ARG A 35 -2.71 -3.81 11.30
N GLU A 36 -2.97 -4.58 10.26
CA GLU A 36 -2.38 -5.92 10.12
C GLU A 36 -0.88 -5.88 9.85
N TYR A 37 -0.37 -4.87 9.14
CA TYR A 37 1.07 -4.66 9.04
C TYR A 37 1.70 -4.36 10.40
N SER A 38 1.09 -3.49 11.21
CA SER A 38 1.56 -3.18 12.56
C SER A 38 1.66 -4.44 13.43
N LEU A 39 0.59 -5.24 13.48
CA LEU A 39 0.56 -6.47 14.28
C LEU A 39 1.58 -7.49 13.81
N GLN A 40 1.64 -7.78 12.51
CA GLN A 40 2.48 -8.88 11.99
C GLN A 40 3.97 -8.51 11.88
N LEU A 41 4.30 -7.22 11.80
CA LEU A 41 5.68 -6.76 11.94
C LEU A 41 6.12 -6.79 13.41
N ALA A 42 5.23 -6.44 14.35
CA ALA A 42 5.49 -6.60 15.78
C ALA A 42 5.63 -8.08 16.19
N GLU A 43 4.84 -8.99 15.60
CA GLU A 43 5.00 -10.45 15.75
C GLU A 43 6.40 -10.91 15.33
N GLN A 44 6.99 -10.26 14.34
CA GLN A 44 8.37 -10.51 13.91
C GLN A 44 9.43 -9.78 14.75
N GLY A 45 9.06 -9.04 15.79
CA GLY A 45 9.98 -8.35 16.69
C GLY A 45 10.47 -6.98 16.20
N PHE A 46 9.67 -6.27 15.40
CA PHE A 46 9.89 -4.86 15.09
C PHE A 46 9.14 -3.96 16.07
N ASN A 47 9.77 -2.86 16.46
CA ASN A 47 9.06 -1.71 17.03
C ASN A 47 8.29 -1.01 15.91
N ILE A 48 7.15 -0.39 16.24
CA ILE A 48 6.22 0.13 15.25
C ILE A 48 6.03 1.64 15.42
N LEU A 49 6.39 2.39 14.38
CA LEU A 49 6.04 3.80 14.24
C LEU A 49 4.80 3.92 13.35
N MET A 50 3.72 4.43 13.91
CA MET A 50 2.41 4.52 13.26
C MET A 50 2.05 5.98 13.02
N PHE A 51 1.70 6.30 11.78
CA PHE A 51 1.03 7.54 11.43
C PHE A 51 -0.43 7.25 11.14
N SER A 52 -1.32 8.18 11.50
CA SER A 52 -2.75 8.08 11.22
C SER A 52 -3.42 9.44 11.27
N LYS A 53 -4.46 9.65 10.47
CA LYS A 53 -5.35 10.80 10.65
C LYS A 53 -6.28 10.64 11.87
N ASP A 54 -6.63 9.41 12.22
CA ASP A 54 -7.48 9.08 13.36
C ASP A 54 -6.62 8.56 14.52
N LEU A 55 -6.31 9.46 15.46
CA LEU A 55 -5.45 9.14 16.61
C LEU A 55 -6.08 8.08 17.52
N ASN A 56 -7.41 8.04 17.65
CA ASN A 56 -8.09 7.07 18.49
C ASN A 56 -7.91 5.66 17.93
N LYS A 57 -8.17 5.46 16.63
CA LYS A 57 -7.93 4.16 15.99
C LYS A 57 -6.47 3.74 16.04
N ALA A 58 -5.54 4.68 15.85
CA ALA A 58 -4.13 4.36 15.92
C ALA A 58 -3.68 3.95 17.32
N ASN A 59 -4.24 4.57 18.37
CA ASN A 59 -4.03 4.14 19.75
C ASN A 59 -4.63 2.75 20.02
N GLU A 60 -5.83 2.44 19.50
CA GLU A 60 -6.40 1.08 19.59
C GLU A 60 -5.47 0.03 18.93
N VAL A 61 -4.87 0.35 17.78
CA VAL A 61 -3.88 -0.53 17.12
C VAL A 61 -2.62 -0.67 17.97
N SER A 62 -2.14 0.43 18.56
CA SER A 62 -1.00 0.42 19.48
C SER A 62 -1.26 -0.47 20.70
N ASP A 63 -2.40 -0.32 21.37
CA ASP A 63 -2.79 -1.13 22.53
C ASP A 63 -2.87 -2.62 22.16
N LEU A 64 -3.37 -2.93 20.96
CA LEU A 64 -3.44 -4.29 20.45
C LEU A 64 -2.05 -4.88 20.20
N VAL A 65 -1.13 -4.09 19.62
CA VAL A 65 0.28 -4.48 19.45
C VAL A 65 0.92 -4.75 20.81
N GLN A 66 0.75 -3.86 21.79
CA GLN A 66 1.34 -4.03 23.13
C GLN A 66 0.76 -5.23 23.89
N THR A 67 -0.53 -5.51 23.70
CA THR A 67 -1.19 -6.68 24.30
C THR A 67 -0.67 -7.98 23.70
N GLN A 68 -0.52 -8.05 22.37
CA GLN A 68 -0.14 -9.30 21.67
C GLN A 68 1.38 -9.52 21.62
N HIS A 69 2.16 -8.44 21.61
CA HIS A 69 3.59 -8.44 21.35
C HIS A 69 4.33 -7.48 22.33
N PRO A 70 4.30 -7.75 23.65
CA PRO A 70 4.76 -6.81 24.69
C PRO A 70 6.26 -6.48 24.69
N LYS A 71 7.04 -7.12 23.81
CA LYS A 71 8.47 -6.80 23.59
C LYS A 71 8.69 -5.70 22.56
N SER A 72 7.66 -5.37 21.78
CA SER A 72 7.73 -4.31 20.78
C SER A 72 7.37 -2.98 21.44
N GLU A 73 7.98 -1.90 20.99
CA GLU A 73 7.57 -0.54 21.31
C GLU A 73 6.66 0.00 20.21
N THR A 74 5.71 0.86 20.57
CA THR A 74 4.87 1.58 19.63
C THR A 74 5.02 3.09 19.83
N LYS A 75 5.06 3.83 18.72
CA LYS A 75 4.94 5.29 18.69
C LYS A 75 3.81 5.65 17.73
N VAL A 76 2.92 6.53 18.16
CA VAL A 76 1.73 6.91 17.40
C VAL A 76 1.71 8.41 17.18
N PHE A 77 1.44 8.80 15.94
CA PHE A 77 1.49 10.17 15.48
C PHE A 77 0.27 10.52 14.63
N GLU A 78 -0.41 11.60 15.01
CA GLU A 78 -1.53 12.13 14.25
C GLU A 78 -1.02 12.97 13.07
N VAL A 79 -1.35 12.56 11.85
CA VAL A 79 -0.94 13.24 10.62
C VAL A 79 -2.06 13.22 9.59
N ASP A 80 -2.45 14.40 9.10
CA ASP A 80 -3.23 14.51 7.87
C ASP A 80 -2.31 14.77 6.67
N TRP A 81 -2.10 13.73 5.87
CA TRP A 81 -1.26 13.78 4.67
C TRP A 81 -1.76 14.72 3.56
N LYS A 82 -2.97 15.28 3.69
CA LYS A 82 -3.48 16.35 2.82
C LYS A 82 -2.96 17.74 3.19
N GLY A 83 -2.39 17.90 4.39
CA GLY A 83 -1.85 19.17 4.88
C GLY A 83 -0.56 19.60 4.17
N ASP A 84 0.11 20.60 4.76
CA ASP A 84 1.39 21.08 4.27
C ASP A 84 2.48 20.00 4.43
N LEU A 85 2.82 19.36 3.32
CA LEU A 85 3.78 18.26 3.32
C LEU A 85 5.23 18.73 3.55
N ASP A 86 5.55 20.02 3.39
CA ASP A 86 6.88 20.52 3.76
C ASP A 86 7.02 20.59 5.27
N GLU A 87 6.05 21.17 5.96
CA GLU A 87 6.03 21.24 7.43
C GLU A 87 5.96 19.85 8.07
N ILE A 88 5.02 19.01 7.61
CA ILE A 88 4.83 17.65 8.14
C ILE A 88 6.12 16.85 8.04
N LEU A 89 6.84 16.94 6.92
CA LEU A 89 8.04 16.12 6.71
C LEU A 89 9.27 16.61 7.47
N VAL A 90 9.35 17.90 7.81
CA VAL A 90 10.39 18.39 8.74
C VAL A 90 10.19 17.72 10.09
N TRP A 91 8.97 17.77 10.62
CA TRP A 91 8.66 17.14 11.90
C TRP A 91 8.81 15.61 11.87
N VAL A 92 8.30 14.94 10.82
CA VAL A 92 8.46 13.47 10.67
C VAL A 92 9.93 13.07 10.62
N LYS A 93 10.80 13.86 9.98
CA LYS A 93 12.24 13.59 9.95
C LYS A 93 12.83 13.60 11.36
N ASP A 94 12.48 14.57 12.19
CA ASP A 94 13.01 14.68 13.56
C ASP A 94 12.59 13.48 14.42
N GLU A 95 11.37 12.96 14.22
CA GLU A 95 10.89 11.74 14.88
C GLU A 95 11.55 10.45 14.36
N LEU A 96 12.00 10.43 13.11
CA LEU A 96 12.69 9.30 12.47
C LEU A 96 14.19 9.24 12.80
N ASP A 97 14.85 10.39 13.00
CA ASP A 97 16.29 10.51 13.25
C ASP A 97 16.81 9.59 14.39
N PRO A 98 16.13 9.43 15.54
CA PRO A 98 16.60 8.52 16.59
C PRO A 98 16.38 7.03 16.26
N LEU A 99 15.62 6.71 15.22
CA LEU A 99 15.15 5.34 14.96
C LEU A 99 16.06 4.58 13.98
N ASN A 100 16.13 3.27 14.18
CA ASN A 100 16.79 2.35 13.25
C ASN A 100 15.75 1.71 12.32
N VAL A 101 15.28 2.49 11.34
CA VAL A 101 14.19 2.08 10.44
C VAL A 101 14.65 1.06 9.41
N ARG A 102 13.92 -0.07 9.33
CA ARG A 102 14.21 -1.19 8.40
C ARG A 102 13.08 -1.59 7.50
N VAL A 103 11.86 -1.19 7.85
CA VAL A 103 10.68 -1.42 7.01
C VAL A 103 9.94 -0.09 6.91
N LEU A 104 9.66 0.34 5.69
CA LEU A 104 8.72 1.42 5.42
C LEU A 104 7.54 0.83 4.67
N VAL A 105 6.34 0.98 5.22
CA VAL A 105 5.07 0.63 4.58
C VAL A 105 4.35 1.93 4.22
N ASN A 106 4.47 2.33 2.96
CA ASN A 106 3.69 3.42 2.39
C ASN A 106 2.26 2.93 2.14
N ASN A 107 1.45 2.93 3.20
CA ASN A 107 0.07 2.45 3.21
C ASN A 107 -0.95 3.56 2.90
N ALA A 108 -0.67 4.78 3.37
CA ALA A 108 -1.52 5.95 3.19
C ALA A 108 -2.00 6.07 1.74
N THR A 109 -3.32 6.12 1.56
CA THR A 109 -3.91 6.23 0.23
C THR A 109 -5.27 6.88 0.22
N ILE A 110 -5.51 7.71 -0.79
CA ILE A 110 -6.83 8.24 -1.11
C ILE A 110 -7.35 7.53 -2.35
N ARG A 111 -8.63 7.20 -2.34
CA ARG A 111 -9.37 6.62 -3.45
C ARG A 111 -10.63 7.45 -3.71
N PRO A 112 -11.13 7.48 -4.95
CA PRO A 112 -12.37 8.18 -5.25
C PRO A 112 -13.55 7.43 -4.64
N ASP A 113 -14.54 8.18 -4.12
CA ASP A 113 -15.75 7.60 -3.52
C ASP A 113 -16.60 6.82 -4.53
N LYS A 114 -16.61 7.32 -5.77
CA LYS A 114 -17.32 6.72 -6.89
C LYS A 114 -16.54 6.95 -8.19
N PRO A 115 -16.76 6.10 -9.20
CA PRO A 115 -16.27 6.38 -10.55
C PRO A 115 -17.04 7.57 -11.12
N SER A 116 -16.33 8.53 -11.73
CA SER A 116 -16.92 9.73 -12.34
C SER A 116 -16.15 10.13 -13.59
N MET A 117 -16.75 10.89 -14.50
CA MET A 117 -15.95 11.51 -15.57
C MET A 117 -14.92 12.47 -14.97
N PHE A 118 -13.76 12.62 -15.62
CA PHE A 118 -12.66 13.44 -15.08
C PHE A 118 -13.09 14.86 -14.72
N HIS A 119 -13.90 15.52 -15.56
CA HIS A 119 -14.38 16.88 -15.31
C HIS A 119 -15.49 17.00 -14.26
N GLU A 120 -15.99 15.88 -13.72
CA GLU A 120 -17.02 15.86 -12.68
C GLU A 120 -16.42 15.70 -11.27
N THR A 121 -15.16 15.29 -11.16
CA THR A 121 -14.44 15.23 -9.88
C THR A 121 -13.92 16.62 -9.55
N PRO A 122 -14.14 17.14 -8.32
CA PRO A 122 -13.52 18.38 -7.88
C PRO A 122 -12.00 18.31 -8.01
N ILE A 123 -11.37 19.39 -8.47
CA ILE A 123 -9.92 19.41 -8.72
C ILE A 123 -9.13 19.14 -7.44
N GLU A 124 -9.63 19.58 -6.29
CA GLU A 124 -9.02 19.37 -4.98
C GLU A 124 -8.94 17.89 -4.61
N GLU A 125 -9.97 17.09 -4.94
CA GLU A 125 -9.94 15.63 -4.69
C GLU A 125 -8.87 14.94 -5.55
N ASP A 126 -8.75 15.36 -6.82
CA ASP A 126 -7.73 14.83 -7.73
C ASP A 126 -6.31 15.22 -7.29
N LEU A 127 -6.11 16.47 -6.85
CA LEU A 127 -4.83 16.95 -6.32
C LEU A 127 -4.48 16.28 -4.99
N ASP A 128 -5.43 16.09 -4.08
CA ASP A 128 -5.25 15.32 -2.85
C ASP A 128 -4.82 13.88 -3.15
N MET A 129 -5.47 13.23 -4.12
CA MET A 129 -5.09 11.87 -4.55
C MET A 129 -3.66 11.83 -5.07
N ILE A 130 -3.25 12.79 -5.91
CA ILE A 130 -1.87 12.88 -6.40
C ILE A 130 -0.93 13.11 -5.23
N ASN A 131 -1.25 14.03 -4.33
CA ASN A 131 -0.40 14.38 -3.21
C ASN A 131 -0.17 13.17 -2.28
N VAL A 132 -1.23 12.52 -1.80
CA VAL A 132 -1.10 11.40 -0.87
C VAL A 132 -0.59 10.13 -1.55
N ASN A 133 -1.09 9.77 -2.75
CA ASN A 133 -0.70 8.52 -3.39
C ASN A 133 0.68 8.60 -4.07
N VAL A 134 1.23 9.79 -4.32
CA VAL A 134 2.52 9.97 -5.01
C VAL A 134 3.49 10.77 -4.17
N ASN A 135 3.19 12.03 -3.85
CA ASN A 135 4.17 12.91 -3.21
C ASN A 135 4.57 12.41 -1.82
N VAL A 136 3.61 12.03 -0.98
CA VAL A 136 3.88 11.46 0.35
C VAL A 136 4.76 10.22 0.24
N VAL A 137 4.42 9.29 -0.66
CA VAL A 137 5.17 8.05 -0.85
C VAL A 137 6.61 8.30 -1.29
N VAL A 138 6.82 9.19 -2.27
CA VAL A 138 8.15 9.54 -2.76
C VAL A 138 8.97 10.21 -1.66
N ARG A 139 8.38 11.18 -0.96
CA ARG A 139 9.10 11.97 0.04
C ARG A 139 9.36 11.19 1.33
N MET A 140 8.41 10.41 1.84
CA MET A 140 8.62 9.49 2.97
C MET A 140 9.72 8.48 2.66
N THR A 141 9.73 7.92 1.44
CA THR A 141 10.79 7.01 1.02
C THR A 141 12.13 7.73 0.97
N ARG A 142 12.18 8.95 0.44
CA ARG A 142 13.41 9.76 0.39
C ARG A 142 13.94 10.10 1.78
N LEU A 143 13.07 10.37 2.76
CA LEU A 143 13.45 10.59 4.15
C LEU A 143 14.04 9.33 4.78
N VAL A 144 13.40 8.17 4.60
CA VAL A 144 13.82 6.92 5.26
C VAL A 144 15.05 6.28 4.62
N LEU A 145 15.24 6.47 3.31
CA LEU A 145 16.25 5.77 2.52
C LEU A 145 17.70 5.94 3.03
N PRO A 146 18.17 7.14 3.43
CA PRO A 146 19.50 7.32 4.03
C PRO A 146 19.76 6.39 5.22
N TYR A 147 18.82 6.29 6.17
CA TYR A 147 18.98 5.43 7.35
C TYR A 147 19.09 3.95 6.98
N MET A 148 18.32 3.50 5.96
CA MET A 148 18.43 2.13 5.46
C MET A 148 19.79 1.88 4.79
N LEU A 149 20.30 2.85 4.04
CA LEU A 149 21.59 2.73 3.33
C LEU A 149 22.78 2.70 4.28
N GLU A 150 22.77 3.55 5.31
CA GLU A 150 23.85 3.62 6.30
C GLU A 150 23.89 2.37 7.18
N LYS A 151 22.73 1.81 7.53
CA LYS A 151 22.66 0.79 8.59
C LYS A 151 22.59 -0.66 8.08
N ALA A 152 22.85 -0.96 6.81
CA ALA A 152 22.89 -2.32 6.19
C ALA A 152 21.60 -2.84 5.49
N GLY A 153 20.77 -1.93 4.99
CA GLY A 153 19.64 -2.27 4.12
C GLY A 153 18.27 -2.12 4.79
N GLY A 154 17.23 -2.43 4.02
CA GLY A 154 15.84 -2.24 4.43
C GLY A 154 14.84 -2.69 3.38
N TYR A 155 13.56 -2.61 3.72
CA TYR A 155 12.45 -2.96 2.85
C TYR A 155 11.50 -1.77 2.72
N VAL A 156 11.15 -1.43 1.48
CA VAL A 156 10.14 -0.40 1.19
C VAL A 156 8.96 -1.08 0.51
N ILE A 157 7.77 -0.95 1.09
CA ILE A 157 6.53 -1.57 0.63
C ILE A 157 5.59 -0.45 0.20
N ASN A 158 5.30 -0.38 -1.09
CA ASN A 158 4.39 0.62 -1.65
C ASN A 158 3.04 -0.02 -1.98
N MET A 159 1.97 0.49 -1.39
CA MET A 159 0.62 -0.01 -1.63
C MET A 159 0.08 0.50 -2.98
N SER A 160 0.30 -0.31 -4.01
CA SER A 160 -0.35 -0.13 -5.31
C SER A 160 -1.71 -0.85 -5.31
N SER A 161 -2.35 -0.92 -6.46
CA SER A 161 -3.67 -1.53 -6.61
C SER A 161 -3.77 -2.26 -7.93
N PHE A 162 -4.63 -3.27 -7.96
CA PHE A 162 -4.93 -3.99 -9.18
C PHE A 162 -5.44 -3.09 -10.32
N VAL A 163 -6.07 -1.96 -9.99
CA VAL A 163 -6.59 -1.02 -11.01
C VAL A 163 -5.52 -0.59 -11.99
N MET A 164 -4.25 -0.51 -11.59
CA MET A 164 -3.16 -0.01 -12.44
C MET A 164 -2.84 -0.91 -13.65
N TRP A 165 -3.28 -2.17 -13.64
CA TRP A 165 -2.96 -3.13 -14.70
C TRP A 165 -3.68 -2.89 -16.02
N LYS A 166 -4.80 -2.18 -15.99
CA LYS A 166 -5.58 -1.81 -17.17
C LYS A 166 -6.00 -0.36 -17.05
N ASP A 167 -6.16 0.28 -18.20
CA ASP A 167 -6.57 1.67 -18.26
C ASP A 167 -8.06 1.73 -17.90
N LEU A 168 -8.35 1.99 -16.62
CA LEU A 168 -9.73 2.01 -16.12
C LEU A 168 -10.30 3.43 -16.28
N PRO A 169 -11.35 3.60 -17.11
CA PRO A 169 -12.05 4.88 -17.19
C PRO A 169 -12.73 5.19 -15.86
N TYR A 170 -13.01 6.46 -15.65
CA TYR A 170 -13.75 7.02 -14.50
C TYR A 170 -13.05 6.99 -13.14
N VAL A 171 -11.82 6.47 -13.09
CA VAL A 171 -10.91 6.51 -11.94
C VAL A 171 -9.51 6.91 -12.41
N SER A 172 -9.42 7.80 -13.40
CA SER A 172 -8.19 8.09 -14.17
C SER A 172 -7.02 8.53 -13.28
N VAL A 173 -7.24 9.46 -12.36
CA VAL A 173 -6.20 9.96 -11.45
C VAL A 173 -5.75 8.86 -10.49
N TYR A 174 -6.68 8.18 -9.82
CA TYR A 174 -6.35 7.05 -8.94
C TYR A 174 -5.62 5.92 -9.67
N ASN A 175 -6.08 5.53 -10.86
CA ASN A 175 -5.41 4.53 -11.71
C ASN A 175 -3.97 4.94 -12.02
N SER A 176 -3.77 6.19 -12.44
CA SER A 176 -2.48 6.74 -12.82
C SER A 176 -1.51 6.81 -11.65
N THR A 177 -1.96 7.25 -10.47
CA THR A 177 -1.11 7.25 -9.26
C THR A 177 -0.68 5.84 -8.85
N LYS A 178 -1.57 4.85 -8.92
CA LYS A 178 -1.22 3.45 -8.62
C LYS A 178 -0.29 2.83 -9.66
N ARG A 179 -0.37 3.26 -10.93
CA ARG A 179 0.57 2.88 -12.00
C ARG A 179 1.94 3.54 -11.82
N PHE A 180 1.98 4.82 -11.42
CA PHE A 180 3.20 5.50 -11.01
C PHE A 180 3.90 4.72 -9.92
N LEU A 181 3.21 4.39 -8.81
CA LEU A 181 3.80 3.62 -7.71
C LEU A 181 4.35 2.27 -8.14
N ALA A 182 3.66 1.56 -9.04
CA ALA A 182 4.12 0.28 -9.53
C ALA A 182 5.41 0.42 -10.36
N ASN A 183 5.46 1.38 -11.29
CA ASN A 183 6.64 1.60 -12.11
C ASN A 183 7.81 2.14 -11.28
N TRP A 184 7.59 3.18 -10.47
CA TRP A 184 8.60 3.80 -9.63
C TRP A 184 9.21 2.83 -8.62
N SER A 185 8.39 1.98 -7.99
CA SER A 185 8.89 0.91 -7.09
C SER A 185 9.87 -0.05 -7.77
N LEU A 186 9.67 -0.35 -9.06
CA LEU A 186 10.57 -1.21 -9.81
C LEU A 186 11.90 -0.51 -10.07
N CYS A 187 11.86 0.75 -10.50
CA CYS A 187 13.06 1.57 -10.71
C CYS A 187 13.89 1.65 -9.41
N MET A 188 13.25 2.00 -8.29
CA MET A 188 13.88 2.00 -6.96
C MET A 188 14.50 0.65 -6.60
N ASN A 189 13.81 -0.46 -6.88
CA ASN A 189 14.39 -1.78 -6.62
C ASN A 189 15.67 -2.00 -7.45
N PHE A 190 15.68 -1.63 -8.74
CA PHE A 190 16.86 -1.76 -9.58
C PHE A 190 18.02 -0.87 -9.12
N GLU A 191 17.73 0.35 -8.67
CA GLU A 191 18.73 1.31 -8.18
C GLU A 191 19.39 0.84 -6.87
N TYR A 192 18.62 0.31 -5.91
CA TYR A 192 19.11 0.11 -4.54
C TYR A 192 19.22 -1.34 -4.07
N ARG A 193 18.74 -2.35 -4.82
CA ARG A 193 18.82 -3.76 -4.38
C ARG A 193 20.23 -4.28 -4.13
N MET A 194 21.22 -3.76 -4.86
CA MET A 194 22.63 -4.10 -4.68
C MET A 194 23.22 -3.51 -3.39
N ARG A 195 22.52 -2.54 -2.79
CA ARG A 195 22.81 -1.96 -1.47
C ARG A 195 21.87 -2.48 -0.39
N ASN A 196 21.29 -3.67 -0.59
CA ASN A 196 20.38 -4.36 0.33
C ASN A 196 19.09 -3.60 0.69
N VAL A 197 18.73 -2.54 -0.06
CA VAL A 197 17.41 -1.91 0.06
C VAL A 197 16.50 -2.50 -1.00
N ARG A 198 15.43 -3.17 -0.57
CA ARG A 198 14.49 -3.86 -1.45
C ARG A 198 13.15 -3.15 -1.47
N THR A 199 12.88 -2.49 -2.58
CA THR A 199 11.57 -1.87 -2.83
C THR A 199 10.64 -2.86 -3.53
N SER A 200 9.41 -2.95 -3.05
CA SER A 200 8.35 -3.77 -3.62
C SER A 200 7.07 -2.95 -3.72
N TYR A 201 6.25 -3.24 -4.72
CA TYR A 201 4.86 -2.81 -4.72
C TYR A 201 3.92 -3.99 -4.51
N VAL A 202 2.81 -3.72 -3.83
CA VAL A 202 1.78 -4.72 -3.55
C VAL A 202 0.53 -4.40 -4.36
N LEU A 203 -0.03 -5.42 -5.01
CA LEU A 203 -1.31 -5.30 -5.69
C LEU A 203 -2.46 -5.56 -4.72
N ALA A 204 -2.98 -4.46 -4.17
CA ALA A 204 -4.21 -4.51 -3.38
C ALA A 204 -5.39 -4.92 -4.25
N PHE A 205 -6.08 -5.96 -3.79
CA PHE A 205 -7.34 -6.45 -4.30
C PHE A 205 -8.22 -6.61 -3.06
N PHE A 206 -8.94 -5.56 -2.70
CA PHE A 206 -9.79 -5.54 -1.51
C PHE A 206 -11.22 -5.10 -1.81
N SER A 207 -12.10 -5.61 -0.96
CA SER A 207 -13.57 -5.64 -1.05
C SER A 207 -14.25 -4.30 -0.85
N ASP A 208 -13.51 -3.26 -0.52
CA ASP A 208 -14.07 -1.93 -0.25
C ASP A 208 -14.33 -1.11 -1.51
N PHE A 209 -14.05 -1.68 -2.68
CA PHE A 209 -14.72 -1.20 -3.87
C PHE A 209 -16.23 -1.40 -3.70
N LYS A 210 -16.93 -0.31 -3.36
CA LYS A 210 -18.38 -0.13 -3.58
C LYS A 210 -18.73 -0.17 -5.08
N PHE A 211 -17.99 -0.93 -5.90
CA PHE A 211 -18.42 -1.30 -7.23
C PHE A 211 -19.40 -2.46 -7.09
N PRO A 212 -20.70 -2.27 -7.44
CA PRO A 212 -21.72 -3.31 -7.34
C PRO A 212 -21.39 -4.60 -8.12
N TYR A 213 -20.43 -4.56 -9.05
CA TYR A 213 -20.06 -5.70 -9.89
C TYR A 213 -19.12 -6.72 -9.24
N PHE A 214 -18.22 -6.31 -8.34
CA PHE A 214 -17.27 -7.24 -7.69
C PHE A 214 -17.80 -7.84 -6.39
N LEU A 215 -18.89 -7.29 -5.86
CA LEU A 215 -19.58 -7.75 -4.63
C LEU A 215 -20.04 -9.22 -4.66
N LYS A 216 -20.12 -9.85 -5.84
CA LYS A 216 -20.48 -11.28 -5.99
C LYS A 216 -19.30 -12.26 -5.84
N LEU A 217 -18.06 -11.80 -5.68
CA LEU A 217 -16.86 -12.64 -5.63
C LEU A 217 -16.17 -12.68 -4.26
N LYS A 218 -16.93 -12.57 -3.15
CA LYS A 218 -16.39 -12.56 -1.77
C LYS A 218 -15.42 -13.71 -1.47
N TRP A 219 -15.65 -14.90 -2.02
CA TRP A 219 -14.79 -16.07 -1.81
C TRP A 219 -13.39 -15.97 -2.45
N LEU A 220 -13.18 -15.05 -3.38
CA LEU A 220 -11.87 -14.80 -4.00
C LEU A 220 -11.03 -13.78 -3.24
N MET A 221 -11.61 -13.11 -2.24
CA MET A 221 -10.99 -12.02 -1.50
C MET A 221 -10.37 -12.53 -0.19
N PRO A 222 -9.06 -12.42 0.02
CA PRO A 222 -8.43 -12.74 1.30
C PRO A 222 -8.84 -11.73 2.38
N THR A 223 -8.84 -12.18 3.63
CA THR A 223 -8.88 -11.26 4.78
C THR A 223 -7.64 -10.36 4.80
N PRO A 224 -7.72 -9.15 5.38
CA PRO A 224 -6.56 -8.29 5.62
C PRO A 224 -5.38 -9.04 6.26
N GLN A 225 -5.65 -9.80 7.32
CA GLN A 225 -4.67 -10.66 7.99
C GLN A 225 -3.95 -11.60 7.02
N LYS A 226 -4.71 -12.37 6.23
CA LYS A 226 -4.13 -13.33 5.28
C LYS A 226 -3.34 -12.64 4.19
N TYR A 227 -3.83 -11.51 3.71
CA TYR A 227 -3.18 -10.74 2.67
C TYR A 227 -1.85 -10.14 3.14
N VAL A 228 -1.79 -9.55 4.32
CA VAL A 228 -0.54 -9.01 4.89
C VAL A 228 0.45 -10.15 5.15
N LYS A 229 0.00 -11.26 5.74
CA LYS A 229 0.85 -12.44 5.98
C LYS A 229 1.51 -12.96 4.72
N GLN A 230 0.71 -13.06 3.64
CA GLN A 230 1.22 -13.50 2.34
C GLN A 230 2.08 -12.45 1.63
N THR A 231 1.87 -11.17 1.93
CA THR A 231 2.72 -10.08 1.44
C THR A 231 4.10 -10.16 2.09
N LEU A 232 4.15 -10.22 3.43
CA LEU A 232 5.40 -10.30 4.19
C LEU A 232 6.19 -11.57 3.83
N ALA A 233 5.50 -12.70 3.63
CA ALA A 233 6.14 -13.95 3.20
C ALA A 233 6.86 -13.85 1.83
N GLN A 234 6.43 -12.94 0.94
CA GLN A 234 7.03 -12.72 -0.38
C GLN A 234 8.14 -11.66 -0.39
N LEU A 235 8.28 -10.87 0.68
CA LEU A 235 9.31 -9.82 0.75
C LEU A 235 10.71 -10.40 0.59
N GLY A 236 11.57 -9.63 -0.06
CA GLY A 236 12.93 -10.05 -0.41
C GLY A 236 13.05 -10.97 -1.62
N THR A 237 11.98 -11.65 -2.03
CA THR A 237 12.00 -12.57 -3.19
C THR A 237 11.26 -12.06 -4.41
N SER A 238 10.27 -11.18 -4.20
CA SER A 238 9.46 -10.62 -5.26
C SER A 238 9.29 -9.12 -5.04
N TYR A 239 9.62 -8.33 -6.05
CA TYR A 239 9.38 -6.88 -6.08
C TYR A 239 7.99 -6.52 -6.64
N ARG A 240 7.32 -7.47 -7.31
CA ARG A 240 5.89 -7.42 -7.68
C ARG A 240 5.11 -8.38 -6.79
N ILE A 241 4.42 -7.88 -5.78
CA ILE A 241 3.72 -8.73 -4.82
C ILE A 241 2.26 -8.85 -5.21
N ILE A 242 1.83 -10.10 -5.43
CA ILE A 242 0.44 -10.48 -5.61
C ILE A 242 0.14 -11.45 -4.47
N PRO A 243 -0.41 -10.98 -3.34
CA PRO A 243 -0.37 -11.75 -2.09
C PRO A 243 -1.15 -13.06 -2.16
N HIS A 244 -2.30 -13.05 -2.83
CA HIS A 244 -3.20 -14.20 -2.86
C HIS A 244 -3.25 -14.88 -4.23
N TRP A 245 -3.35 -16.21 -4.22
CA TRP A 245 -3.33 -17.04 -5.43
C TRP A 245 -4.50 -16.72 -6.37
N SER A 246 -5.70 -16.46 -5.83
CA SER A 246 -6.88 -16.08 -6.62
C SER A 246 -6.62 -14.81 -7.42
N HIS A 247 -5.97 -13.81 -6.80
CA HIS A 247 -5.61 -12.56 -7.46
C HIS A 247 -4.53 -12.76 -8.51
N TRP A 248 -3.63 -13.73 -8.33
CA TRP A 248 -2.65 -14.09 -9.35
C TRP A 248 -3.30 -14.72 -10.59
N PHE A 249 -4.29 -15.59 -10.40
CA PHE A 249 -5.09 -16.11 -11.51
C PHE A 249 -5.88 -15.00 -12.19
N LEU A 250 -6.58 -14.17 -11.41
CA LEU A 250 -7.36 -13.05 -11.92
C LEU A 250 -6.48 -12.05 -12.70
N HIS A 251 -5.28 -11.77 -12.21
CA HIS A 251 -4.26 -11.02 -12.91
C HIS A 251 -3.90 -11.67 -14.25
N LYS A 252 -3.68 -13.00 -14.30
CA LYS A 252 -3.39 -13.70 -15.55
C LYS A 252 -4.55 -13.61 -16.55
N PHE A 253 -5.79 -13.79 -16.10
CA PHE A 253 -6.96 -13.65 -16.97
C PHE A 253 -7.14 -12.22 -17.50
N ILE A 254 -7.02 -11.21 -16.63
CA ILE A 254 -7.19 -9.79 -17.00
C ILE A 254 -6.06 -9.30 -17.92
N SER A 255 -4.85 -9.82 -17.75
CA SER A 255 -3.72 -9.49 -18.61
C SER A 255 -3.89 -9.96 -20.06
N GLN A 256 -4.76 -10.93 -20.34
CA GLN A 256 -5.01 -11.46 -21.68
C GLN A 256 -6.00 -10.63 -22.52
N ASP A 257 -6.54 -9.53 -21.97
CA ASP A 257 -7.35 -8.53 -22.69
C ASP A 257 -8.50 -9.08 -23.56
N LEU A 258 -9.39 -9.85 -22.95
CA LEU A 258 -10.54 -10.46 -23.62
C LEU A 258 -11.69 -9.46 -23.95
N GLY A 259 -11.40 -8.16 -24.09
CA GLY A 259 -12.42 -7.13 -24.40
C GLY A 259 -13.42 -6.84 -23.28
N ILE A 260 -13.26 -7.45 -22.09
CA ILE A 260 -14.15 -7.28 -20.92
C ILE A 260 -14.22 -5.80 -20.49
N PHE A 261 -13.11 -5.05 -20.56
CA PHE A 261 -13.10 -3.64 -20.16
C PHE A 261 -13.79 -2.73 -21.17
N ASN A 262 -13.67 -3.00 -22.46
CA ASN A 262 -14.47 -2.32 -23.48
C ASN A 262 -15.97 -2.56 -23.30
N PHE A 263 -16.35 -3.78 -22.90
CA PHE A 263 -17.74 -4.09 -22.54
C PHE A 263 -18.20 -3.34 -21.28
N LEU A 264 -17.41 -3.37 -20.19
CA LEU A 264 -17.72 -2.64 -18.95
C LEU A 264 -17.81 -1.13 -19.17
N HIS A 265 -16.91 -0.56 -19.96
CA HIS A 265 -16.91 0.85 -20.34
C HIS A 265 -18.21 1.22 -21.07
N LYS A 266 -18.59 0.46 -22.12
CA LYS A 266 -19.84 0.68 -22.86
C LYS A 266 -21.07 0.58 -21.96
N MET A 267 -21.09 -0.42 -21.08
CA MET A 267 -22.20 -0.65 -20.16
C MET A 267 -22.35 0.48 -19.13
N TRP A 268 -21.23 0.93 -18.52
CA TRP A 268 -21.25 2.02 -17.56
C TRP A 268 -21.62 3.34 -18.23
N PHE A 269 -21.01 3.66 -19.38
CA PHE A 269 -21.34 4.85 -20.18
C PHE A 269 -22.84 4.89 -20.51
N LYS A 270 -23.42 3.77 -20.95
CA LYS A 270 -24.85 3.66 -21.26
C LYS A 270 -25.73 3.87 -20.02
N ARG A 271 -25.32 3.37 -18.85
CA ARG A 271 -26.08 3.51 -17.60
C ARG A 271 -26.03 4.93 -17.03
N THR A 272 -24.88 5.59 -17.10
CA THR A 272 -24.65 6.91 -16.50
C THR A 272 -25.07 8.06 -17.44
N TYR A 273 -24.82 7.91 -18.74
CA TYR A 273 -25.05 8.97 -19.74
C TYR A 273 -26.03 8.58 -20.85
N GLY A 274 -26.32 7.29 -21.04
CA GLY A 274 -27.21 6.82 -22.12
C GLY A 274 -28.67 7.24 -21.97
N ASN A 275 -29.12 7.58 -20.76
CA ASN A 275 -30.48 8.09 -20.52
C ASN A 275 -30.59 9.62 -20.51
N LYS A 276 -29.50 10.37 -20.72
CA LYS A 276 -29.55 11.85 -20.80
C LYS A 276 -29.95 12.38 -22.19
N LYS A 277 -30.23 11.51 -23.17
CA LYS A 277 -30.89 11.91 -24.42
C LYS A 277 -32.41 11.85 -24.22
N ASN A 278 -33.00 12.91 -23.66
CA ASN A 278 -34.40 13.36 -23.80
C ASN A 278 -34.85 14.23 -22.59
N LYS A 279 -34.09 15.28 -22.27
CA LYS A 279 -34.62 16.51 -21.64
C LYS A 279 -33.83 17.70 -22.15
#